data_AF-A0A845CE68-F1
#
_entry.id   AF-A0A845CE68-F1
#
_cell.length_a   1.000
_cell.length_b   1.000
_cell.length_c   1.000
_cell.angle_alpha   90.00
_cell.angle_beta   90.00
_cell.angle_gamma   90.00
#
_symmetry.space_group_name_H-M   'P 1'
#
loop_
_entity.id
_entity.type
_entity.pdbx_description
1 polymer ?
#
loop_
_entity_poly.entity_id
_entity_poly.type
_entity_poly.pdbx_seq_one_letter_code
_entity_poly.pdbx_strand_id
1 'polypeptide(L)'
;MVGNIRWLLVRRRFSTVVWHLIALIGALAMILPLVWMISASLQTMAQVVSFPPSWIPNPFAWENYPAALTFLPFGLYFKNTLYVI
;
A
#
# COMPACT_ATOMS: atom_id res chain seq x y z
N MET A 1 -20.67 -24.06 43.19
CA MET A 1 -20.79 -24.03 41.72
C MET A 1 -19.89 -22.93 41.14
N VAL A 2 -18.57 -23.12 41.11
CA VAL A 2 -17.62 -22.18 40.48
C VAL A 2 -16.76 -22.98 39.50
N GLY A 3 -17.39 -23.43 38.42
CA GLY A 3 -16.74 -24.16 37.33
C GLY A 3 -16.44 -23.24 36.16
N ASN A 4 -15.16 -23.12 35.80
CA ASN A 4 -14.70 -22.89 34.43
C ASN A 4 -14.83 -21.50 33.76
N ILE A 5 -14.68 -20.39 34.49
CA ILE A 5 -14.45 -19.06 33.87
C ILE A 5 -13.11 -19.02 33.09
N ARG A 6 -12.08 -19.72 33.57
CA ARG A 6 -10.73 -19.72 32.96
C ARG A 6 -10.73 -20.25 31.53
N TRP A 7 -11.52 -21.29 31.22
CA TRP A 7 -11.57 -21.88 29.87
C TRP A 7 -12.27 -20.98 28.84
N LEU A 8 -13.30 -20.24 29.26
CA LEU A 8 -13.96 -19.24 28.41
C LEU A 8 -13.03 -18.08 28.06
N LEU A 9 -12.23 -17.61 29.03
CA LEU A 9 -11.26 -16.54 28.81
C LEU A 9 -10.10 -16.97 27.91
N VAL A 10 -9.58 -18.20 28.07
CA VAL A 10 -8.51 -18.74 27.20
C VAL A 10 -9.02 -18.94 25.78
N ARG A 11 -10.23 -19.50 25.60
CA ARG A 11 -10.85 -19.69 24.27
C ARG A 11 -11.15 -18.36 23.57
N ARG A 12 -11.55 -17.33 24.34
CA ARG A 12 -11.72 -15.95 23.84
C ARG A 12 -10.39 -15.32 23.44
N ARG A 13 -9.35 -15.38 24.28
CA ARG A 13 -8.03 -14.80 23.97
C ARG A 13 -7.36 -15.43 22.76
N PHE A 14 -7.43 -16.76 22.63
CA PHE A 14 -6.88 -17.46 21.46
C PHE A 14 -7.60 -17.02 20.16
N SER A 15 -8.94 -16.93 20.20
CA SER A 15 -9.71 -16.42 19.06
C SER A 15 -9.35 -14.97 18.72
N THR A 16 -9.13 -14.11 19.71
CA THR A 16 -8.71 -12.72 19.49
C THR A 16 -7.36 -12.65 18.77
N VAL A 17 -6.35 -13.41 19.22
CA VAL A 17 -5.01 -13.40 18.59
C VAL A 17 -5.09 -13.86 17.13
N VAL A 18 -5.84 -14.93 16.84
CA VAL A 18 -6.02 -15.42 15.46
C VAL A 18 -6.67 -14.35 14.58
N TRP A 19 -7.71 -13.67 15.06
CA TRP A 19 -8.33 -12.58 14.31
C TRP A 19 -7.40 -11.41 14.06
N HIS A 20 -6.54 -11.05 15.02
CA HIS A 20 -5.54 -9.99 14.82
C HIS A 20 -4.49 -10.39 13.79
N LEU A 21 -4.04 -11.65 13.78
CA LEU A 21 -3.10 -12.15 12.77
C LEU A 21 -3.72 -12.12 11.37
N ILE A 22 -4.98 -12.56 11.24
CA ILE A 22 -5.71 -12.50 9.96
C ILE A 22 -5.84 -11.05 9.49
N ALA A 23 -6.24 -10.15 10.39
CA ALA A 23 -6.37 -8.73 10.07
C ALA A 23 -5.01 -8.11 9.67
N LEU A 24 -3.92 -8.49 10.34
CA LEU A 24 -2.57 -8.03 10.00
C LEU A 24 -2.14 -8.52 8.61
N ILE A 25 -2.35 -9.79 8.31
CA ILE A 25 -2.04 -10.36 6.98
C ILE A 25 -2.86 -9.65 5.91
N GLY A 26 -4.16 -9.44 6.15
CA GLY A 26 -5.02 -8.66 5.26
C GLY A 26 -4.50 -7.24 5.05
N ALA A 27 -4.14 -6.54 6.12
CA ALA A 27 -3.59 -5.19 6.04
C ALA A 27 -2.29 -5.14 5.24
N LEU A 28 -1.35 -6.06 5.49
CA LEU A 28 -0.09 -6.15 4.74
C LEU A 28 -0.36 -6.43 3.25
N ALA A 29 -1.29 -7.33 2.93
CA ALA A 29 -1.69 -7.62 1.56
C ALA A 29 -2.28 -6.39 0.86
N MET A 30 -3.05 -5.54 1.56
CA MET A 30 -3.57 -4.29 1.01
C MET A 30 -2.50 -3.20 0.84
N ILE A 31 -1.44 -3.21 1.65
CA ILE A 31 -0.32 -2.26 1.55
C ILE A 31 0.62 -2.61 0.39
N LEU A 32 0.81 -3.90 0.07
CA LEU A 32 1.67 -4.35 -1.03
C LEU A 32 1.47 -3.61 -2.36
N PRO A 33 0.25 -3.46 -2.92
CA PRO A 33 0.06 -2.72 -4.16
C PRO A 33 0.43 -1.24 -4.03
N LEU A 34 0.24 -0.61 -2.87
CA LEU A 34 0.64 0.78 -2.65
C LEU A 34 2.17 0.94 -2.65
N VAL A 35 2.87 -0.01 -2.00
CA VAL A 35 4.34 -0.04 -2.00
C VAL A 35 4.87 -0.26 -3.42
N TRP A 36 4.25 -1.17 -4.18
CA TRP A 36 4.58 -1.38 -5.58
C TRP A 36 4.38 -0.11 -6.42
N MET A 37 3.27 0.60 -6.24
CA MET A 37 2.99 1.85 -6.96
C MET A 37 4.04 2.93 -6.69
N ILE A 38 4.47 3.10 -5.44
CA ILE A 38 5.53 4.05 -5.09
C ILE A 38 6.85 3.66 -5.76
N SER A 39 7.22 2.38 -5.70
CA SER A 39 8.43 1.89 -6.35
C SER A 39 8.40 2.10 -7.86
N ALA A 40 7.33 1.67 -8.53
CA ALA A 40 7.15 1.82 -9.97
C ALA A 40 7.12 3.29 -10.42
N SER A 41 6.60 4.21 -9.59
CA SER A 41 6.62 5.64 -9.90
C SER A 41 8.05 6.24 -9.97
N LEU A 42 9.01 5.57 -9.33
CA LEU A 42 10.43 5.92 -9.30
C LEU A 42 11.27 5.06 -10.26
N GLN A 43 10.64 4.24 -11.10
CA GLN A 43 11.33 3.38 -12.06
C GLN A 43 11.41 4.01 -13.45
N THR A 44 12.46 3.66 -14.18
CA THR A 44 12.53 3.94 -15.63
C THR A 44 11.60 3.01 -16.39
N MET A 45 11.19 3.38 -17.61
CA MET A 45 10.32 2.51 -18.42
C MET A 45 10.90 1.11 -18.64
N ALA A 46 12.22 1.00 -18.81
CA ALA A 46 12.89 -0.29 -18.97
C ALA A 46 12.80 -1.16 -17.71
N GLN A 47 12.82 -0.57 -16.52
CA GLN A 47 12.67 -1.29 -15.25
C GLN A 47 11.23 -1.74 -15.01
N VAL A 48 10.24 -0.89 -15.30
CA VAL A 48 8.82 -1.22 -15.10
C VAL A 48 8.39 -2.43 -15.92
N VAL A 49 8.91 -2.58 -17.15
CA VAL A 49 8.59 -3.70 -18.04
C VAL A 49 9.54 -4.89 -17.90
N SER A 50 10.54 -4.81 -17.01
CA SER A 50 11.52 -5.89 -16.82
C SER A 50 10.92 -7.10 -16.09
N PHE A 51 11.43 -8.29 -16.41
CA PHE A 51 11.08 -9.54 -15.73
C PHE A 51 12.34 -10.22 -15.18
N PRO A 52 12.41 -10.55 -13.87
CA PRO A 52 11.39 -10.29 -12.85
C PRO A 52 11.22 -8.79 -12.55
N PRO A 53 10.03 -8.35 -12.08
CA PRO A 53 9.80 -6.95 -11.73
C PRO A 53 10.76 -6.51 -10.61
N SER A 54 11.45 -5.39 -10.79
CA SER A 54 12.30 -4.84 -9.73
C SER A 54 11.43 -4.23 -8.63
N TRP A 55 11.70 -4.55 -7.36
CA TRP A 55 11.00 -3.92 -6.23
C TRP A 55 11.67 -2.64 -5.75
N ILE A 56 12.95 -2.46 -6.03
CA ILE A 56 13.74 -1.28 -5.65
C ILE A 56 14.32 -0.71 -6.95
N PRO A 57 13.94 0.51 -7.34
CA PRO A 57 14.45 1.12 -8.56
C PRO A 57 15.97 1.30 -8.47
N ASN A 58 16.66 0.98 -9.57
CA ASN A 58 18.10 1.18 -9.68
C ASN A 58 18.49 1.43 -11.15
N PRO A 59 18.75 2.68 -11.56
CA PRO A 59 18.70 3.90 -10.76
C PRO A 59 17.27 4.35 -10.42
N PHE A 60 17.14 5.26 -9.46
CA PHE A 60 15.89 5.98 -9.15
C PHE A 60 15.63 7.06 -10.22
N ALA A 61 14.46 7.02 -10.85
CA ALA A 61 13.99 7.97 -11.85
C ALA A 61 13.18 9.12 -11.21
N TRP A 62 13.87 9.99 -10.47
CA TRP A 62 13.24 11.13 -9.79
C TRP A 62 12.58 12.12 -10.76
N GLU A 63 13.05 12.17 -12.01
CA GLU A 63 12.51 12.99 -13.09
C GLU A 63 11.04 12.69 -13.41
N ASN A 64 10.54 11.51 -13.06
CA ASN A 64 9.15 11.12 -13.29
C ASN A 64 8.15 12.09 -12.60
N TYR A 65 8.47 12.58 -11.39
CA TYR A 65 7.59 13.49 -10.65
C TYR A 65 7.45 14.87 -11.30
N PRO A 66 8.53 15.65 -11.53
CA PRO A 66 8.39 16.93 -12.21
C PRO A 66 7.83 16.73 -13.62
N ALA A 67 8.26 15.69 -14.36
CA ALA A 67 7.73 15.41 -15.69
C ALA A 67 6.21 15.18 -15.66
N ALA A 68 5.69 14.38 -14.73
CA ALA A 68 4.25 14.13 -14.61
C ALA A 68 3.45 15.40 -14.27
N LEU A 69 3.99 16.27 -13.41
CA LEU A 69 3.35 17.51 -13.01
C LEU A 69 3.38 18.59 -14.11
N THR A 70 4.32 18.50 -15.05
CA THR A 70 4.45 19.43 -16.18
C THR A 70 3.96 18.88 -17.52
N PHE A 71 3.66 17.58 -17.61
CA PHE A 71 3.23 16.92 -18.86
C PHE A 71 1.92 17.48 -19.40
N LEU A 72 1.03 17.84 -18.48
CA LEU A 72 -0.23 18.52 -18.74
C LEU A 72 -0.32 19.75 -17.83
N PRO A 73 -1.29 20.66 -18.01
CA PRO A 73 -1.53 21.75 -17.07
C PRO A 73 -2.14 21.19 -15.78
N PHE A 74 -1.37 20.39 -15.03
CA PHE A 74 -1.78 19.68 -13.82
C PHE A 74 -2.35 20.65 -12.80
N GLY A 75 -1.71 21.81 -12.61
CA GLY A 75 -2.20 22.84 -11.69
C GLY A 75 -3.58 23.38 -12.07
N LEU A 76 -3.92 23.45 -13.36
CA LEU A 76 -5.26 23.82 -13.80
C LEU A 76 -6.27 22.72 -13.49
N TYR A 77 -5.94 21.46 -13.81
CA TYR A 77 -6.82 20.34 -13.53
C TYR A 77 -7.04 20.12 -12.02
N PHE A 78 -5.98 20.21 -11.23
CA PHE A 78 -6.05 20.15 -9.78
C PHE A 78 -6.95 21.25 -9.21
N LYS A 79 -6.80 22.50 -9.67
CA LYS A 79 -7.70 23.60 -9.29
C LYS A 79 -9.13 23.33 -9.71
N ASN A 80 -9.36 22.89 -10.95
CA ASN A 80 -10.71 22.55 -11.41
C ASN A 80 -11.35 21.49 -10.52
N THR A 81 -10.62 20.44 -10.13
CA THR A 81 -11.14 19.43 -9.20
C THR A 81 -11.46 20.00 -7.82
N LEU A 82 -10.65 20.93 -7.29
CA LEU A 82 -10.92 21.58 -6.00
C LEU A 82 -12.14 22.52 -6.02
N TYR A 83 -12.45 23.12 -7.17
CA TYR A 83 -13.55 24.09 -7.30
C TYR A 83 -14.86 23.50 -7.84
N VAL A 84 -14.78 22.47 -8.70
CA VAL A 84 -15.94 21.89 -9.41
C VAL A 84 -16.54 20.71 -8.65
N ILE A 85 -15.81 20.11 -7.71
CA ILE A 85 -16.42 19.26 -6.67
C ILE A 85 -17.27 20.12 -5.74
#